data_AF-A0A955GMZ3-F1
#
_entry.id   AF-A0A955GMZ3-F1
#
_cell.length_a   1.000
_cell.length_b   1.000
_cell.length_c   1.000
_cell.angle_alpha   90.00
_cell.angle_beta   90.00
_cell.angle_gamma   90.00
#
_symmetry.space_group_name_H-M   'P 1'
#
loop_
_entity.id
_entity.type
_entity.pdbx_description
1 polymer ?
#
loop_
_entity_poly.entity_id
_entity_poly.type
_entity_poly.pdbx_seq_one_letter_code
_entity_poly.pdbx_strand_id
1 'polypeptide(L)'
;REDISLYIDNTAAKVAASRGETRTLVLSLKLLEVSLLNETRNTKPLVLLDDVFSELDGARRKALTTYLTDHQTIITTTDADVVAKDFAQHANTISL
;
A
#
# COMPACT_ATOMS: atom_id res chain seq x y z
N ARG A 1 -29.11 5.86 0.57
CA ARG A 1 -27.69 5.78 0.98
C ARG A 1 -27.21 4.41 0.51
N GLU A 2 -26.25 4.37 -0.39
CA GLU A 2 -25.67 3.11 -0.89
C GLU A 2 -24.45 2.75 -0.03
N ASP A 3 -24.22 1.45 0.15
CA ASP A 3 -23.11 0.91 0.95
C ASP A 3 -22.28 -0.03 0.07
N ILE A 4 -20.96 -0.01 0.24
CA ILE A 4 -20.03 -0.89 -0.47
C ILE A 4 -19.71 -2.08 0.44
N SER A 5 -19.96 -3.29 -0.03
CA SER A 5 -19.60 -4.54 0.66
C SER A 5 -18.40 -5.20 0.00
N LEU A 6 -17.45 -5.65 0.82
CA LEU A 6 -16.22 -6.31 0.37
C LEU A 6 -16.27 -7.77 0.81
N TYR A 7 -15.80 -8.66 -0.06
CA TYR A 7 -15.85 -10.11 0.14
C TYR A 7 -14.45 -10.72 -0.02
N ILE A 8 -14.15 -11.69 0.83
CA ILE A 8 -12.97 -12.57 0.74
C ILE A 8 -13.52 -13.99 0.66
N ASP A 9 -13.17 -14.73 -0.40
CA ASP A 9 -13.65 -16.10 -0.63
C ASP A 9 -15.17 -16.24 -0.45
N ASN A 10 -15.92 -15.32 -1.09
CA ASN A 10 -17.38 -15.24 -1.04
C ASN A 10 -17.98 -14.96 0.35
N THR A 11 -17.16 -14.63 1.34
CA THR A 11 -17.58 -14.28 2.71
C THR A 11 -17.40 -12.79 2.94
N ALA A 12 -18.38 -12.13 3.57
CA ALA A 12 -18.30 -10.70 3.86
C ALA A 12 -17.08 -10.38 4.75
N ALA A 13 -16.16 -9.57 4.25
CA ALA A 13 -14.91 -9.21 4.94
C ALA A 13 -15.17 -8.57 6.30
N LYS A 14 -16.26 -7.79 6.42
CA LYS A 14 -16.71 -7.17 7.67
C LYS A 14 -16.96 -8.17 8.80
N VAL A 15 -17.27 -9.43 8.47
CA VAL A 15 -17.62 -10.47 9.43
C VAL A 15 -16.43 -11.39 9.71
N ALA A 16 -15.65 -11.74 8.70
CA ALA A 16 -14.68 -12.83 8.78
C ALA A 16 -13.21 -12.41 8.64
N ALA A 17 -12.91 -11.20 8.16
CA ALA A 17 -11.53 -10.80 7.92
C ALA A 17 -10.78 -10.60 9.24
N SER A 18 -9.61 -11.23 9.35
CA SER A 18 -8.64 -10.91 10.39
C SER A 18 -8.19 -9.45 10.30
N ARG A 19 -7.55 -8.95 11.36
CA ARG A 19 -7.00 -7.59 11.38
C ARG A 19 -5.99 -7.36 10.25
N GLY A 20 -5.15 -8.37 9.97
CA GLY A 20 -4.15 -8.30 8.89
C GLY A 20 -4.78 -8.28 7.49
N GLU A 21 -5.83 -9.08 7.27
CA GLU A 21 -6.58 -9.09 6.01
C GLU A 21 -7.33 -7.77 5.80
N THR A 22 -7.98 -7.24 6.84
CA THR A 22 -8.67 -5.95 6.77
C THR A 22 -7.72 -4.83 6.34
N ARG A 23 -6.52 -4.79 6.93
CA ARG A 23 -5.48 -3.81 6.55
C ARG A 23 -5.00 -3.99 5.13
N THR A 24 -4.74 -5.23 4.73
CA THR A 24 -4.33 -5.57 3.37
C THR A 24 -5.39 -5.13 2.36
N LEU A 25 -6.66 -5.37 2.67
CA LEU A 25 -7.80 -5.00 1.83
C LEU A 25 -7.96 -3.48 1.72
N VAL A 26 -7.81 -2.74 2.81
CA VAL A 26 -7.80 -1.27 2.80
C VAL A 26 -6.63 -0.74 1.97
N LEU A 27 -5.43 -1.29 2.16
CA LEU A 27 -4.26 -0.92 1.38
C LEU A 27 -4.48 -1.17 -0.12
N SER A 28 -5.00 -2.35 -0.49
CA SER A 28 -5.34 -2.67 -1.89
C SER A 28 -6.33 -1.68 -2.49
N LEU A 29 -7.35 -1.25 -1.74
CA LEU A 29 -8.27 -0.21 -2.19
C LEU A 29 -7.59 1.14 -2.41
N LYS A 30 -6.62 1.51 -1.56
CA LYS A 30 -5.84 2.74 -1.73
C LYS A 30 -4.92 2.68 -2.95
N LEU A 31 -4.31 1.52 -3.23
CA LEU A 31 -3.53 1.35 -4.45
C LEU A 31 -4.43 1.35 -5.70
N LEU A 32 -5.63 0.76 -5.62
CA LEU A 32 -6.64 0.88 -6.70
C LEU A 32 -7.02 2.34 -6.95
N GLU A 33 -7.23 3.13 -5.89
CA GLU A 33 -7.50 4.57 -5.97
C GLU A 33 -6.36 5.31 -6.67
N VAL A 34 -5.09 5.01 -6.35
CA VAL A 34 -3.91 5.58 -7.03
C VAL A 34 -3.92 5.26 -8.53
N SER A 35 -4.17 4.01 -8.91
CA SER A 35 -4.27 3.60 -10.31
C SER A 35 -5.38 4.34 -11.05
N LEU A 36 -6.57 4.44 -10.44
CA LEU A 36 -7.71 5.14 -11.01
C LEU A 36 -7.44 6.65 -11.17
N LEU A 37 -6.77 7.28 -10.19
CA LEU A 37 -6.39 8.69 -10.28
C LEU A 37 -5.39 8.93 -11.41
N ASN A 38 -4.43 8.02 -11.59
CA ASN A 38 -3.47 8.11 -12.70
C ASN A 38 -4.17 8.02 -14.06
N GLU A 39 -5.12 7.08 -14.24
CA GLU A 39 -5.89 6.93 -15.47
C GLU A 39 -6.79 8.15 -15.76
N THR A 40 -7.48 8.66 -14.73
CA THR A 40 -8.46 9.75 -14.89
C THR A 40 -7.81 11.12 -15.05
N ARG A 41 -6.63 11.35 -14.45
CA ARG A 41 -5.93 12.64 -14.47
C ARG A 41 -4.71 12.64 -15.39
N ASN A 42 -4.37 11.51 -15.99
CA ASN A 42 -3.17 11.30 -16.80
C ASN A 42 -1.88 11.79 -16.09
N THR A 43 -1.87 11.72 -14.76
CA THR A 43 -0.78 12.20 -13.90
C THR A 43 -0.68 11.29 -12.69
N LYS A 44 0.52 10.75 -12.41
CA LYS A 44 0.74 9.88 -11.24
C LYS A 44 0.68 10.71 -9.94
N PRO A 45 -0.17 10.33 -8.96
CA PRO A 45 -0.25 11.04 -7.70
C PRO A 45 0.97 10.74 -6.81
N LEU A 46 1.30 11.67 -5.91
CA LEU A 46 2.24 11.43 -4.81
C LEU A 46 1.60 10.47 -3.81
N VAL A 47 2.29 9.37 -3.49
CA VAL A 47 1.82 8.38 -2.52
C VAL A 47 2.42 8.68 -1.15
N LEU A 48 1.60 8.74 -0.12
CA LEU A 48 2.02 8.93 1.27
C LEU A 48 1.68 7.68 2.07
N LEU A 49 2.67 7.06 2.70
CA LEU A 49 2.49 5.88 3.55
C LEU A 49 2.93 6.19 4.97
N ASP A 50 2.00 6.06 5.91
CA ASP A 50 2.24 6.31 7.33
C ASP A 50 2.37 4.99 8.10
N ASP A 51 3.61 4.63 8.47
CA ASP A 51 4.00 3.41 9.19
C ASP A 51 3.37 2.08 8.68
N VAL A 52 3.02 2.02 7.39
CA VAL A 52 2.38 0.84 6.80
C VAL A 52 3.31 -0.37 6.81
N PHE A 53 4.62 -0.15 6.69
CA PHE A 53 5.61 -1.22 6.54
C PHE A 53 5.83 -2.05 7.82
N SER A 54 5.61 -1.49 9.01
CA SER A 54 5.75 -2.20 10.28
C SER A 54 4.67 -3.30 10.44
N GLU A 55 3.58 -3.21 9.68
CA GLU A 55 2.43 -4.12 9.76
C GLU A 55 2.42 -5.21 8.68
N LEU A 56 3.39 -5.19 7.75
CA LEU A 56 3.46 -6.10 6.62
C LEU A 56 4.53 -7.18 6.81
N ASP A 57 4.16 -8.42 6.48
CA ASP A 57 5.15 -9.49 6.31
C ASP A 57 5.98 -9.29 5.01
N GLY A 58 7.03 -10.09 4.85
CA GLY A 58 7.96 -9.95 3.73
C GLY A 58 7.32 -10.10 2.35
N ALA A 59 6.30 -10.96 2.21
CA ALA A 59 5.61 -11.15 0.93
C ALA A 59 4.79 -9.91 0.57
N ARG A 60 4.05 -9.35 1.53
CA ARG A 60 3.24 -8.14 1.34
C ARG A 60 4.09 -6.90 1.13
N ARG A 61 5.20 -6.75 1.87
CA ARG A 61 6.18 -5.66 1.62
C ARG A 61 6.70 -5.68 0.19
N LYS A 62 7.15 -6.86 -0.29
CA LYS A 62 7.64 -7.01 -1.66
C LYS A 62 6.59 -6.64 -2.72
N ALA A 63 5.34 -7.04 -2.51
CA ALA A 63 4.25 -6.69 -3.41
C ALA A 63 4.02 -5.17 -3.44
N LEU A 64 4.00 -4.53 -2.26
CA LEU A 64 3.85 -3.08 -2.13
C LEU A 64 5.01 -2.33 -2.77
N THR A 65 6.27 -2.71 -2.49
CA THR A 65 7.44 -2.03 -3.07
C THR A 65 7.50 -2.17 -4.58
N THR A 66 7.19 -3.36 -5.11
CA THR A 66 7.11 -3.59 -6.56
C THR A 66 6.12 -2.63 -7.21
N TYR A 67 4.92 -2.47 -6.64
CA TYR A 67 3.91 -1.53 -7.15
C TYR A 67 4.38 -0.06 -7.08
N LEU A 68 5.06 0.31 -6.00
CA LEU A 68 5.50 1.69 -5.74
C LEU A 68 6.74 2.11 -6.53
N THR A 69 7.50 1.17 -7.13
CA THR A 69 8.70 1.45 -7.95
C THR A 69 8.48 2.57 -8.96
N ASP A 70 7.27 2.62 -9.53
CA ASP A 70 6.88 3.54 -10.58
C ASP A 70 6.20 4.81 -10.07
N HIS A 71 6.15 5.03 -8.75
CA HIS A 71 5.42 6.10 -8.08
C HIS A 71 6.34 6.94 -7.20
N GLN A 72 6.19 8.26 -7.26
CA GLN A 72 6.81 9.13 -6.25
C GLN A 72 6.12 8.87 -4.91
N THR A 73 6.89 8.46 -3.90
CA THR A 73 6.35 8.00 -2.62
C THR A 73 7.12 8.62 -1.45
N ILE A 74 6.40 9.03 -0.41
CA ILE A 74 6.95 9.41 0.90
C ILE A 74 6.48 8.38 1.92
N ILE A 75 7.40 7.88 2.73
CA ILE A 75 7.16 6.83 3.72
C ILE A 75 7.64 7.34 5.09
N THR A 76 6.77 7.26 6.10
CA THR A 76 7.18 7.34 7.51
C THR A 76 7.24 5.91 8.06
N THR A 77 8.23 5.60 8.87
CA THR A 77 8.32 4.29 9.53
C THR A 77 9.32 4.35 10.68
N THR A 78 9.15 3.46 11.66
CA THR A 78 10.17 3.21 12.69
C THR A 78 11.29 2.27 12.21
N ASP A 79 11.08 1.54 11.10
CA ASP A 79 11.99 0.51 10.59
C ASP A 79 12.67 0.93 9.26
N ALA A 80 13.22 2.15 9.22
CA ALA A 80 13.75 2.76 8.00
C ALA A 80 14.80 1.89 7.27
N ASP A 81 15.68 1.22 8.02
CA ASP A 81 16.70 0.33 7.44
C ASP A 81 16.12 -0.88 6.72
N VAL A 82 14.97 -1.39 7.18
CA VAL A 82 14.29 -2.52 6.56
C VAL A 82 13.62 -2.06 5.27
N VAL A 83 12.90 -0.94 5.33
CA VAL A 83 12.21 -0.37 4.15
C VAL A 83 13.22 0.05 3.09
N ALA A 84 14.33 0.70 3.47
CA ALA A 84 15.36 1.12 2.53
C ALA A 84 15.94 -0.05 1.73
N LYS A 85 16.12 -1.23 2.34
CA LYS A 85 16.56 -2.45 1.64
C LYS A 85 15.58 -2.91 0.58
N ASP A 86 14.28 -2.77 0.83
CA ASP A 86 13.23 -3.17 -0.11
C ASP A 86 13.17 -2.25 -1.35
N PHE A 87 13.78 -1.05 -1.30
CA PHE A 87 13.82 -0.06 -2.39
C PHE A 87 15.22 0.23 -2.94
N ALA A 88 16.27 -0.41 -2.41
CA ALA A 88 17.67 -0.04 -2.62
C ALA A 88 18.16 -0.02 -4.09
N GLN A 89 17.42 -0.64 -5.02
CA GLN A 89 17.77 -0.67 -6.45
C GLN A 89 17.06 0.39 -7.30
N HIS A 90 16.03 1.07 -6.78
CA HIS A 90 15.15 1.93 -7.58
C HIS A 90 14.76 3.26 -6.90
N ALA A 91 15.39 3.62 -5.79
CA ALA A 91 15.04 4.84 -5.05
C ALA A 91 16.26 5.68 -4.66
N ASN A 92 16.09 7.01 -4.69
CA ASN A 92 17.00 7.94 -4.02
C ASN A 92 16.50 8.14 -2.59
N THR A 93 17.21 7.56 -1.61
CA THR A 93 16.91 7.76 -0.19
C THR A 93 17.43 9.12 0.26
N ILE A 94 16.55 9.99 0.76
CA ILE A 94 16.91 11.26 1.39
C ILE A 94 16.64 11.10 2.89
N SER A 95 17.70 10.92 3.67
CA SER A 95 17.62 10.93 5.12
C SER A 95 17.63 12.38 5.62
N LEU A 96 16.67 12.74 6.48
CA LEU A 96 16.61 14.03 7.17
C LEU A 96 17.46 14.01 8.45
#